data_AF-A0A7C2V6K2-F1
#
_entry.id   AF-A0A7C2V6K2-F1
#
_cell.length_a   1.000
_cell.length_b   1.000
_cell.length_c   1.000
_cell.angle_alpha   90.00
_cell.angle_beta   90.00
_cell.angle_gamma   90.00
#
_symmetry.space_group_name_H-M   'P 1'
#
loop_
_entity.id
_entity.type
_entity.pdbx_description
1 polymer ?
#
loop_
_entity_poly.entity_id
_entity_poly.type
_entity_poly.pdbx_seq_one_letter_code
_entity_poly.pdbx_strand_id
1 'polypeptide(L)'
;LRETRRIRRRTDQEERLPLTAVLPHRGDFPVPLMMGVYLGTTALIVLFCKMLLPHLSILFPLFFAFIYTPIISYVDARMRGLTGQWTGIPFVREGFNILYSKLTGYRGLDIWFAPLPIYDYGEGAQHFRVVELTGTKFTGLLKTEVVIVVIGLLANLAVWQYLWRLAPIPSYVYPFAQKMWPLYAFGQALLWTTTTERGRQLMPLKPNIIATFLLGTILIYPFFTLTNLPALLFYGLVQGISGMPFSGLFSLAGALISRFYFEKNYPDKVEWRRYATVLLAGYSCGMGLVGMFCAAIAMVSKAVTQLPY
;
A
#
# COMPACT_ATOMS: atom_id res chain seq x y z
N LEU A 1 -11.41 22.45 -36.48
CA LEU A 1 -12.22 21.47 -35.71
C LEU A 1 -12.07 20.02 -36.18
N ARG A 2 -12.29 19.68 -37.46
CA ARG A 2 -12.08 18.31 -37.97
C ARG A 2 -10.60 17.90 -38.05
N GLU A 3 -9.72 18.80 -38.44
CA GLU A 3 -8.26 18.58 -38.42
C GLU A 3 -7.71 18.45 -37.00
N THR A 4 -8.13 19.32 -36.08
CA THR A 4 -7.74 19.25 -34.66
C THR A 4 -8.15 17.93 -34.01
N ARG A 5 -9.32 17.38 -34.40
CA ARG A 5 -9.76 16.03 -33.98
C ARG A 5 -8.98 14.90 -34.64
N ARG A 6 -8.51 15.07 -35.88
CA ARG A 6 -7.65 14.09 -36.58
C ARG A 6 -6.23 14.08 -36.03
N ILE A 7 -5.66 15.24 -35.71
CA ILE A 7 -4.36 15.36 -35.06
C ILE A 7 -4.43 14.70 -33.69
N ARG A 8 -5.42 15.04 -32.85
CA ARG A 8 -5.62 14.41 -31.54
C ARG A 8 -5.83 12.89 -31.63
N ARG A 9 -6.58 12.40 -32.62
CA ARG A 9 -6.74 10.95 -32.86
C ARG A 9 -5.45 10.27 -33.34
N ARG A 10 -4.60 10.95 -34.09
CA ARG A 10 -3.28 10.42 -34.51
C ARG A 10 -2.31 10.38 -33.32
N THR A 11 -2.27 11.42 -32.49
CA THR A 11 -1.45 11.43 -31.27
C THR A 11 -1.91 10.35 -30.28
N ASP A 12 -3.23 10.18 -30.09
CA ASP A 12 -3.81 9.12 -29.24
C ASP A 12 -3.58 7.70 -29.79
N GLN A 13 -3.35 7.54 -31.11
CA GLN A 13 -3.01 6.25 -31.73
C GLN A 13 -1.51 5.95 -31.71
N GLU A 14 -0.65 6.97 -31.85
CA GLU A 14 0.81 6.81 -31.76
C GLU A 14 1.31 6.63 -30.32
N GLU A 15 0.61 7.16 -29.30
CA GLU A 15 0.95 6.95 -27.88
C GLU A 15 0.55 5.58 -27.33
N ARG A 16 -0.34 4.84 -28.02
CA ARG A 16 -0.73 3.48 -27.60
C ARG A 16 0.28 2.49 -28.15
N LEU A 17 1.47 2.48 -27.55
CA LEU A 17 2.42 1.38 -27.69
C LEU A 17 1.66 0.07 -27.43
N PRO A 18 1.77 -0.95 -28.30
CA PRO A 18 1.13 -2.23 -28.05
C PRO A 18 1.64 -2.79 -26.72
N LEU A 19 0.77 -3.50 -25.98
CA LEU A 19 1.11 -4.17 -24.71
C LEU A 19 2.36 -5.07 -24.81
N THR A 20 2.70 -5.50 -26.03
CA THR A 20 3.81 -6.39 -26.37
C THR A 20 5.00 -5.68 -27.04
N ALA A 21 4.95 -4.36 -27.26
CA ALA A 21 6.06 -3.64 -27.86
C ALA A 21 7.25 -3.57 -26.89
N VAL A 22 8.30 -4.30 -27.21
CA VAL A 22 9.61 -4.18 -26.56
C VAL A 22 10.32 -2.98 -27.19
N LEU A 23 10.52 -1.91 -26.42
CA LEU A 23 11.25 -0.75 -26.93
C LEU A 23 12.75 -1.10 -27.06
N PRO A 24 13.39 -0.85 -28.22
CA PRO A 24 14.69 -1.44 -28.57
C PRO A 24 15.89 -1.04 -27.69
N HIS A 25 15.72 -0.18 -26.69
CA HIS A 25 16.78 0.29 -25.80
C HIS A 25 16.46 0.13 -24.30
N ARG A 26 15.33 -0.50 -23.94
CA ARG A 26 14.87 -0.60 -22.54
C ARG A 26 15.27 -1.85 -21.78
N GLY A 27 15.58 -2.95 -22.48
CA GLY A 27 15.68 -4.25 -21.82
C GLY A 27 14.36 -4.61 -21.12
N ASP A 28 13.21 -4.27 -21.74
CA ASP A 28 11.89 -4.62 -21.22
C ASP A 28 11.78 -6.12 -21.06
N PHE A 29 11.28 -6.54 -19.90
CA PHE A 29 11.13 -7.95 -19.59
C PHE A 29 9.94 -8.50 -20.40
N PRO A 30 10.08 -9.65 -21.08
CA PRO A 30 9.03 -10.15 -21.96
C PRO A 30 7.74 -10.42 -21.16
N VAL A 31 6.61 -9.89 -21.64
CA VAL A 31 5.29 -10.02 -20.99
C VAL A 31 4.93 -11.48 -20.65
N PRO A 32 5.21 -12.48 -21.52
CA PRO A 32 4.98 -13.88 -21.17
C PRO A 32 5.77 -14.36 -19.93
N LEU A 33 6.98 -13.83 -19.73
CA LEU A 33 7.81 -14.17 -18.57
C LEU A 33 7.29 -13.47 -17.31
N MET A 34 6.78 -12.23 -17.41
CA MET A 34 6.09 -11.58 -16.29
C MET A 34 4.86 -12.40 -15.85
N MET A 35 4.04 -12.82 -16.81
CA MET A 35 2.88 -13.69 -16.55
C MET A 35 3.32 -15.03 -15.97
N GLY A 36 4.38 -15.64 -16.49
CA GLY A 36 4.93 -16.89 -15.97
C GLY A 36 5.44 -16.76 -14.53
N VAL A 37 6.16 -15.68 -14.21
CA VAL A 37 6.62 -15.39 -12.84
C VAL A 37 5.43 -15.19 -11.92
N TYR A 38 4.42 -14.41 -12.33
CA TYR A 38 3.21 -14.21 -11.55
C TYR A 38 2.47 -15.53 -11.30
N LEU A 39 2.22 -16.32 -12.34
CA LEU A 39 1.57 -17.63 -12.19
C LEU A 39 2.38 -18.56 -11.28
N GLY A 40 3.71 -18.59 -11.44
CA GLY A 40 4.61 -19.41 -10.65
C GLY A 40 4.63 -19.00 -9.17
N THR A 41 4.83 -17.72 -8.86
CA THR A 41 4.84 -17.23 -7.48
C THR A 41 3.49 -17.40 -6.80
N THR A 42 2.41 -17.16 -7.54
CA THR A 42 1.06 -17.29 -7.00
C THR A 42 0.71 -18.77 -6.76
N ALA A 43 1.10 -19.67 -7.67
CA ALA A 43 0.95 -21.11 -7.46
C ALA A 43 1.77 -21.61 -6.25
N LEU A 44 2.99 -21.11 -6.06
CA LEU A 44 3.82 -21.43 -4.88
C LEU A 44 3.15 -20.97 -3.58
N ILE A 45 2.59 -19.77 -3.53
CA ILE A 45 1.87 -19.26 -2.35
C ILE A 45 0.61 -20.10 -2.08
N VAL A 46 -0.15 -20.45 -3.12
CA VAL A 46 -1.34 -21.29 -2.98
C VAL A 46 -0.98 -22.69 -2.48
N LEU A 47 0.09 -23.29 -3.03
CA LEU A 47 0.60 -24.59 -2.59
C LEU A 47 1.08 -24.54 -1.14
N PHE A 48 1.82 -23.49 -0.77
CA PHE A 48 2.28 -23.28 0.59
C PHE A 48 1.10 -23.11 1.56
N CYS A 49 0.08 -22.34 1.17
CA CYS A 49 -1.15 -22.20 1.93
C CYS A 49 -1.86 -23.55 2.14
N LYS A 50 -1.94 -24.40 1.10
CA LYS A 50 -2.52 -25.74 1.19
C LYS A 50 -1.69 -26.69 2.07
N MET A 51 -0.37 -26.56 2.05
CA MET A 51 0.55 -27.33 2.89
C MET A 51 0.41 -26.95 4.37
N LEU A 52 0.27 -25.66 4.68
CA LEU A 52 0.09 -25.18 6.05
C LEU A 52 -1.34 -25.45 6.58
N LEU A 53 -2.36 -25.37 5.73
CA LEU A 53 -3.76 -25.61 6.09
C LEU A 53 -4.41 -26.67 5.17
N PRO A 54 -4.25 -27.96 5.46
CA PRO A 54 -4.84 -29.04 4.66
C PRO A 54 -6.38 -28.97 4.58
N HIS A 55 -7.03 -28.45 5.63
CA HIS A 55 -8.49 -28.33 5.73
C HIS A 55 -9.06 -27.14 4.95
N LEU A 56 -8.22 -26.18 4.52
CA LEU A 56 -8.67 -25.05 3.74
C LEU A 56 -8.93 -25.47 2.28
N SER A 57 -10.03 -24.99 1.72
CA SER A 57 -10.33 -25.19 0.30
C SER A 57 -9.32 -24.41 -0.54
N ILE A 58 -8.73 -25.04 -1.55
CA ILE A 58 -7.78 -24.42 -2.49
C ILE A 58 -8.45 -23.27 -3.27
N LEU A 59 -9.77 -23.33 -3.45
CA LEU A 59 -10.53 -22.29 -4.14
C LEU A 59 -10.44 -20.93 -3.44
N PHE A 60 -10.29 -20.91 -2.12
CA PHE A 60 -10.23 -19.67 -1.34
C PHE A 60 -8.97 -18.84 -1.63
N PRO A 61 -7.73 -19.36 -1.47
CA PRO A 61 -6.53 -18.63 -1.87
C PRO A 61 -6.45 -18.41 -3.39
N LEU A 62 -7.01 -19.32 -4.22
CA LEU A 62 -7.05 -19.15 -5.68
C LEU A 62 -7.94 -17.98 -6.11
N PHE A 63 -9.07 -17.75 -5.44
CA PHE A 63 -9.90 -16.56 -5.64
C PHE A 63 -9.12 -15.27 -5.37
N PHE A 64 -8.38 -15.22 -4.26
CA PHE A 64 -7.58 -14.03 -3.93
C PHE A 64 -6.43 -13.79 -4.90
N ALA A 65 -5.79 -14.89 -5.29
CA ALA A 65 -4.71 -14.92 -6.26
C ALA A 65 -5.15 -14.32 -7.60
N PHE A 66 -6.19 -14.88 -8.22
CA PHE A 66 -6.49 -14.63 -9.63
C PHE A 66 -7.62 -13.63 -9.89
N ILE A 67 -8.47 -13.37 -8.90
CA ILE A 67 -9.62 -12.47 -9.07
C ILE A 67 -9.36 -11.20 -8.27
N TYR A 68 -9.21 -11.32 -6.95
CA TYR A 68 -9.10 -10.15 -6.09
C TYR A 68 -7.85 -9.32 -6.37
N THR A 69 -6.67 -9.94 -6.36
CA THR A 69 -5.38 -9.25 -6.50
C THR A 69 -5.25 -8.50 -7.84
N PRO A 70 -5.61 -9.07 -9.01
CA PRO A 70 -5.59 -8.32 -10.27
C PRO A 70 -6.59 -7.17 -10.31
N ILE A 71 -7.79 -7.35 -9.76
CA ILE A 71 -8.83 -6.30 -9.74
C ILE A 71 -8.36 -5.12 -8.90
N ILE A 72 -7.89 -5.36 -7.67
CA ILE A 72 -7.45 -4.28 -6.79
C ILE A 72 -6.22 -3.58 -7.37
N SER A 73 -5.26 -4.35 -7.90
CA SER A 73 -4.04 -3.80 -8.53
C SER A 73 -4.37 -2.93 -9.75
N TYR A 74 -5.38 -3.31 -10.54
CA TYR A 74 -5.83 -2.50 -11.67
C TYR A 74 -6.51 -1.20 -11.22
N VAL A 75 -7.39 -1.28 -10.21
CA VAL A 75 -8.07 -0.10 -9.66
C VAL A 75 -7.04 0.86 -9.05
N ASP A 76 -6.09 0.36 -8.27
CA ASP A 76 -5.04 1.17 -7.66
C ASP A 76 -4.11 1.79 -8.71
N ALA A 77 -3.64 1.02 -9.70
CA ALA A 77 -2.82 1.55 -10.80
C ALA A 77 -3.53 2.69 -11.55
N ARG A 78 -4.84 2.52 -11.82
CA ARG A 78 -5.64 3.55 -12.49
C ARG A 78 -5.85 4.77 -11.60
N MET A 79 -6.05 4.58 -10.31
CA MET A 79 -6.19 5.66 -9.33
C MET A 79 -4.91 6.48 -9.24
N ARG A 80 -3.75 5.82 -9.12
CA ARG A 80 -2.45 6.51 -9.14
C ARG A 80 -2.24 7.29 -10.44
N GLY A 81 -2.62 6.73 -11.58
CA GLY A 81 -2.52 7.41 -12.87
C GLY A 81 -3.47 8.62 -13.03
N LEU A 82 -4.67 8.58 -12.45
CA LEU A 82 -5.69 9.62 -12.61
C LEU A 82 -5.60 10.72 -11.54
N THR A 83 -5.31 10.36 -10.29
CA THR A 83 -5.40 11.27 -9.14
C THR A 83 -4.07 11.41 -8.40
N GLY A 84 -3.06 10.60 -8.72
CA GLY A 84 -1.80 10.55 -7.98
C GLY A 84 -1.94 9.98 -6.56
N GLN A 85 -3.08 9.36 -6.25
CA GLN A 85 -3.38 8.76 -4.95
C GLN A 85 -3.58 7.26 -5.09
N TRP A 86 -3.26 6.52 -4.03
CA TRP A 86 -3.54 5.09 -3.93
C TRP A 86 -4.96 4.85 -3.41
N THR A 87 -5.49 3.64 -3.56
CA THR A 87 -6.74 3.22 -2.92
C THR A 87 -6.64 1.78 -2.47
N GLY A 88 -7.16 1.48 -1.28
CA GLY A 88 -7.17 0.13 -0.73
C GLY A 88 -8.42 -0.09 0.10
N ILE A 89 -8.96 -1.31 0.02
CA ILE A 89 -10.09 -1.70 0.86
C ILE A 89 -9.53 -2.16 2.21
N PRO A 90 -9.87 -1.49 3.33
CA PRO A 90 -9.40 -1.91 4.64
C PRO A 90 -10.09 -3.21 5.08
N PHE A 91 -9.42 -3.98 5.93
CA PHE A 91 -9.95 -5.20 6.56
C PHE A 91 -10.43 -6.31 5.62
N VAL A 92 -9.85 -6.41 4.42
CA VAL A 92 -10.23 -7.44 3.42
C VAL A 92 -9.95 -8.84 3.98
N ARG A 93 -8.77 -9.05 4.57
CA ARG A 93 -8.40 -10.35 5.13
C ARG A 93 -9.37 -10.77 6.23
N GLU A 94 -9.62 -9.87 7.18
CA GLU A 94 -10.50 -10.07 8.32
C GLU A 94 -11.93 -10.34 7.87
N GLY A 95 -12.47 -9.49 6.99
CA GLY A 95 -13.84 -9.58 6.51
C GLY A 95 -14.12 -10.86 5.74
N PHE A 96 -13.21 -11.25 4.84
CA PHE A 96 -13.37 -12.47 4.07
C PHE A 96 -13.12 -13.74 4.88
N ASN A 97 -12.19 -13.74 5.84
CA ASN A 97 -12.00 -14.88 6.74
C ASN A 97 -13.26 -15.14 7.59
N ILE A 98 -13.87 -14.08 8.11
CA ILE A 98 -15.13 -14.16 8.86
C ILE A 98 -16.28 -14.63 7.96
N LEU A 99 -16.38 -14.07 6.75
CA LEU A 99 -17.41 -14.48 5.78
C LEU A 99 -17.26 -15.95 5.38
N TYR A 100 -16.04 -16.37 5.05
CA TYR A 100 -15.73 -17.77 4.71
C TYR A 100 -16.08 -18.72 5.85
N SER A 101 -15.69 -18.40 7.09
CA SER A 101 -16.07 -19.17 8.28
C SER A 101 -17.58 -19.29 8.47
N LYS A 102 -18.35 -18.23 8.18
CA LYS A 102 -19.82 -18.27 8.24
C LYS A 102 -20.44 -19.12 7.13
N LEU A 103 -19.97 -18.99 5.89
CA LEU A 103 -20.54 -19.68 4.72
C LEU A 103 -20.20 -21.17 4.69
N THR A 104 -18.96 -21.53 5.03
CA THR A 104 -18.46 -22.91 4.96
C THR A 104 -18.56 -23.66 6.29
N GLY A 105 -18.90 -22.95 7.37
CA GLY A 105 -18.89 -23.51 8.72
C GLY A 105 -17.49 -23.76 9.28
N TYR A 106 -16.43 -23.26 8.63
CA TYR A 106 -15.05 -23.44 9.06
C TYR A 106 -14.82 -22.88 10.47
N ARG A 107 -14.29 -23.72 11.36
CA ARG A 107 -13.98 -23.41 12.76
C ARG A 107 -12.48 -23.59 12.95
N GLY A 108 -11.78 -22.50 13.21
CA GLY A 108 -10.34 -22.57 13.35
C GLY A 108 -9.70 -21.21 13.52
N LEU A 109 -8.61 -21.21 14.29
CA LEU A 109 -7.70 -20.08 14.41
C LEU A 109 -6.69 -20.05 13.26
N ASP A 110 -6.40 -21.21 12.69
CA ASP A 110 -5.47 -21.43 11.59
C ASP A 110 -5.73 -20.54 10.36
N ILE A 111 -6.99 -20.25 10.01
CA ILE A 111 -7.33 -19.36 8.87
C ILE A 111 -6.73 -17.95 9.00
N TRP A 112 -6.47 -17.49 10.23
CA TRP A 112 -5.86 -16.18 10.50
C TRP A 112 -4.36 -16.16 10.22
N PHE A 113 -3.72 -17.32 10.26
CA PHE A 113 -2.31 -17.53 9.96
C PHE A 113 -2.08 -17.99 8.52
N ALA A 114 -3.15 -18.14 7.73
CA ALA A 114 -3.04 -18.53 6.33
C ALA A 114 -2.35 -17.41 5.50
N PRO A 115 -1.30 -17.74 4.73
CA PRO A 115 -0.66 -16.80 3.82
C PRO A 115 -1.55 -16.60 2.58
N LEU A 116 -2.60 -15.80 2.72
CA LEU A 116 -3.52 -15.48 1.62
C LEU A 116 -2.88 -14.46 0.66
N PRO A 117 -2.94 -14.70 -0.66
CA PRO A 117 -2.39 -13.79 -1.67
C PRO A 117 -3.31 -12.57 -1.85
N ILE A 118 -3.33 -11.69 -0.85
CA ILE A 118 -4.08 -10.42 -0.83
C ILE A 118 -3.06 -9.29 -1.00
N TYR A 119 -2.52 -9.17 -2.20
CA TYR A 119 -1.49 -8.18 -2.52
C TYR A 119 -2.06 -7.09 -3.44
N ASP A 120 -1.43 -5.93 -3.40
CA ASP A 120 -1.70 -4.83 -4.32
C ASP A 120 -0.39 -4.46 -5.03
N TYR A 121 -0.41 -4.56 -6.37
CA TYR A 121 0.73 -4.25 -7.24
C TYR A 121 0.54 -2.95 -8.03
N GLY A 122 -0.46 -2.12 -7.67
CA GLY A 122 -0.73 -0.85 -8.36
C GLY A 122 0.44 0.14 -8.31
N GLU A 123 1.20 0.16 -7.22
CA GLU A 123 2.44 0.93 -7.09
C GLU A 123 3.50 0.50 -8.11
N GLY A 124 3.59 -0.81 -8.39
CA GLY A 124 4.54 -1.36 -9.36
C GLY A 124 4.36 -0.74 -10.75
N ALA A 125 3.10 -0.52 -11.18
CA ALA A 125 2.80 0.13 -12.45
C ALA A 125 3.32 1.59 -12.51
N GLN A 126 3.23 2.33 -11.40
CA GLN A 126 3.79 3.67 -11.28
C GLN A 126 5.32 3.64 -11.35
N HIS A 127 5.96 2.70 -10.65
CA HIS A 127 7.42 2.51 -10.70
C HIS A 127 7.92 2.17 -12.10
N PHE A 128 7.20 1.33 -12.85
CA PHE A 128 7.54 1.08 -14.26
C PHE A 128 7.52 2.36 -15.11
N ARG A 129 6.57 3.28 -14.86
CA ARG A 129 6.55 4.59 -15.52
C ARG A 129 7.74 5.46 -15.12
N VAL A 130 8.16 5.43 -13.86
CA VAL A 130 9.35 6.16 -13.39
C VAL A 130 10.63 5.60 -14.03
N VAL A 131 10.77 4.28 -14.10
CA VAL A 131 11.86 3.59 -14.79
C VAL A 131 11.92 3.99 -16.26
N GLU A 132 10.75 4.05 -16.90
CA GLU A 132 10.57 4.54 -18.27
C GLU A 132 11.07 5.97 -18.48
N LEU A 133 10.70 6.89 -17.58
CA LEU A 133 11.06 8.31 -17.66
C LEU A 133 12.53 8.57 -17.32
N THR A 134 13.13 7.73 -16.48
CA THR A 134 14.54 7.85 -16.07
C THR A 134 15.50 7.11 -17.01
N GLY A 135 14.99 6.33 -17.96
CA GLY A 135 15.81 5.55 -18.89
C GLY A 135 16.63 4.45 -18.21
N THR A 136 16.20 3.98 -17.03
CA THR A 136 16.93 2.95 -16.27
C THR A 136 16.65 1.55 -16.83
N LYS A 137 17.66 0.68 -16.82
CA LYS A 137 17.54 -0.71 -17.28
C LYS A 137 16.96 -1.59 -16.17
N PHE A 138 16.05 -2.52 -16.51
CA PHE A 138 15.46 -3.45 -15.55
C PHE A 138 16.49 -4.30 -14.79
N THR A 139 17.56 -4.73 -15.46
CA THR A 139 18.65 -5.48 -14.82
C THR A 139 19.39 -4.68 -13.76
N GLY A 140 19.50 -3.35 -13.93
CA GLY A 140 20.05 -2.45 -12.93
C GLY A 140 19.13 -2.35 -11.71
N LEU A 141 17.83 -2.23 -11.94
CA LEU A 141 16.83 -2.20 -10.87
C LEU A 141 16.87 -3.48 -10.04
N LEU A 142 16.89 -4.65 -10.68
CA LEU A 142 16.97 -5.94 -9.98
C LEU A 142 18.25 -6.07 -9.15
N LYS A 143 19.40 -5.66 -9.68
CA LYS A 143 20.67 -5.65 -8.93
C LYS A 143 20.59 -4.74 -7.71
N THR A 144 20.02 -3.55 -7.87
CA THR A 144 19.82 -2.60 -6.76
C THR A 144 18.91 -3.20 -5.69
N GLU A 145 17.80 -3.83 -6.08
CA GLU A 145 16.87 -4.46 -5.14
C GLU A 145 17.54 -5.58 -4.34
N VAL A 146 18.32 -6.45 -5.01
CA VAL A 146 19.09 -7.51 -4.34
C VAL A 146 20.09 -6.93 -3.35
N VAL A 147 20.82 -5.88 -3.73
CA VAL A 147 21.78 -5.21 -2.84
C VAL A 147 21.07 -4.60 -1.63
N ILE A 148 19.94 -3.91 -1.82
CA ILE A 148 19.14 -3.32 -0.74
C ILE A 148 18.65 -4.41 0.22
N VAL A 149 18.10 -5.51 -0.30
CA VAL A 149 17.60 -6.61 0.53
C VAL A 149 18.74 -7.26 1.33
N VAL A 150 19.89 -7.53 0.71
CA VAL A 150 21.03 -8.17 1.38
C VAL A 150 21.60 -7.26 2.48
N ILE A 151 21.90 -6.00 2.16
CA ILE A 151 22.43 -5.05 3.15
C ILE A 151 21.40 -4.78 4.24
N GLY A 152 20.14 -4.56 3.85
CA GLY A 152 19.04 -4.30 4.78
C GLY A 152 18.79 -5.45 5.73
N LEU A 153 18.86 -6.70 5.25
CA LEU A 153 18.70 -7.89 6.09
C LEU A 153 19.84 -8.03 7.10
N LEU A 154 21.09 -7.86 6.67
CA LEU A 154 22.25 -7.90 7.57
C LEU A 154 22.20 -6.79 8.62
N ALA A 155 21.88 -5.56 8.20
CA ALA A 155 21.75 -4.41 9.10
C ALA A 155 20.58 -4.61 10.09
N ASN A 156 19.44 -5.11 9.62
CA ASN A 156 18.28 -5.38 10.48
C ASN A 156 18.59 -6.46 11.52
N LEU A 157 19.28 -7.54 11.13
CA LEU A 157 19.73 -8.57 12.07
C LEU A 157 20.71 -8.02 13.11
N ALA A 158 21.64 -7.14 12.71
CA ALA A 158 22.58 -6.50 13.63
C ALA A 158 21.86 -5.60 14.66
N VAL A 159 20.93 -4.77 14.21
CA VAL A 159 20.11 -3.92 15.10
C VAL A 159 19.24 -4.77 16.02
N TRP A 160 18.61 -5.82 15.50
CA TRP A 160 17.80 -6.73 16.30
C TRP A 160 18.63 -7.39 17.41
N GLN A 161 19.80 -7.92 17.07
CA GLN A 161 20.72 -8.51 18.04
C GLN A 161 21.17 -7.50 19.11
N TYR A 162 21.41 -6.25 18.71
CA TYR A 162 21.74 -5.18 19.65
C TYR A 162 20.59 -4.88 20.62
N LEU A 163 19.35 -4.77 20.12
CA LEU A 163 18.18 -4.51 20.96
C LEU A 163 17.96 -5.61 22.00
N TRP A 164 18.06 -6.88 21.61
CA TRP A 164 17.90 -8.00 22.56
C TRP A 164 19.00 -8.08 23.62
N ARG A 165 20.20 -7.58 23.32
CA ARG A 165 21.31 -7.51 24.29
C ARG A 165 21.19 -6.32 25.25
N LEU A 166 20.50 -5.25 24.84
CA LEU A 166 20.37 -4.04 25.62
C LEU A 166 19.46 -4.22 26.84
N ALA A 167 18.28 -4.80 26.66
CA ALA A 167 17.35 -5.12 27.74
C ALA A 167 16.33 -6.17 27.28
N PRO A 168 15.72 -6.93 28.19
CA PRO A 168 14.62 -7.82 27.83
C PRO A 168 13.45 -6.99 27.27
N ILE A 169 12.86 -7.46 26.17
CA ILE A 169 11.65 -6.88 25.57
C ILE A 169 10.48 -7.80 25.95
N PRO A 170 9.38 -7.29 26.56
CA PRO A 170 9.10 -5.91 26.95
C PRO A 170 9.69 -5.51 28.33
N SER A 171 10.13 -4.25 28.47
CA SER A 171 10.60 -3.65 29.73
C SER A 171 10.40 -2.13 29.75
N TYR A 172 10.66 -1.47 30.88
CA TYR A 172 10.56 -0.01 31.02
C TYR A 172 11.47 0.76 30.04
N VAL A 173 12.59 0.15 29.61
CA VAL A 173 13.49 0.70 28.59
C VAL A 173 12.78 0.87 27.24
N TYR A 174 11.77 0.03 26.98
CA TYR A 174 10.94 -0.03 25.77
C TYR A 174 9.45 0.26 26.06
N PRO A 175 9.10 1.52 26.42
CA PRO A 175 7.76 1.87 26.89
C PRO A 175 6.66 1.65 25.83
N PHE A 176 6.99 1.82 24.55
CA PHE A 176 6.06 1.55 23.44
C PHE A 176 5.72 0.06 23.38
N ALA A 177 6.71 -0.83 23.41
CA ALA A 177 6.48 -2.28 23.38
C ALA A 177 5.69 -2.74 24.61
N GLN A 178 6.05 -2.23 25.80
CA GLN A 178 5.37 -2.58 27.05
C GLN A 178 3.87 -2.24 27.05
N LYS A 179 3.48 -1.09 26.48
CA LYS A 179 2.07 -0.65 26.46
C LYS A 179 1.31 -1.13 25.23
N MET A 180 1.91 -1.03 24.05
CA MET A 180 1.21 -1.25 22.78
C MET A 180 1.13 -2.72 22.39
N TRP A 181 2.14 -3.54 22.70
CA TRP A 181 2.08 -4.96 22.31
C TRP A 181 0.94 -5.71 22.98
N PRO A 182 0.68 -5.57 24.30
CA PRO A 182 -0.49 -6.20 24.93
C PRO A 182 -1.80 -5.69 24.34
N LEU A 183 -1.91 -4.40 24.04
CA LEU A 183 -3.09 -3.80 23.42
C LEU A 183 -3.35 -4.36 22.01
N TYR A 184 -2.31 -4.44 21.17
CA TYR A 184 -2.42 -5.01 19.84
C TYR A 184 -2.71 -6.51 19.88
N ALA A 185 -2.06 -7.26 20.78
CA ALA A 185 -2.32 -8.67 20.99
C ALA A 185 -3.78 -8.92 21.42
N PHE A 186 -4.30 -8.09 22.33
CA PHE A 186 -5.71 -8.16 22.75
C PHE A 186 -6.67 -7.87 21.59
N GLY A 187 -6.42 -6.83 20.80
CA GLY A 187 -7.23 -6.50 19.62
C GLY A 187 -7.22 -7.63 18.58
N GLN A 188 -6.05 -8.22 18.30
CA GLN A 188 -5.93 -9.35 17.39
C GLN A 188 -6.61 -10.60 17.93
N ALA A 189 -6.43 -10.93 19.22
CA ALA A 189 -7.09 -12.06 19.85
C ALA A 189 -8.63 -11.93 19.78
N LEU A 190 -9.16 -10.73 20.01
CA LEU A 190 -10.60 -10.47 19.88
C LEU A 190 -11.09 -10.73 18.46
N LEU A 191 -10.37 -10.23 17.43
CA LEU A 191 -10.69 -10.50 16.03
C LEU A 191 -10.60 -12.00 15.71
N TRP A 192 -9.58 -12.69 16.21
CA TRP A 192 -9.39 -14.11 15.96
C TRP A 192 -10.46 -15.00 16.59
N THR A 193 -11.00 -14.60 17.74
CA THR A 193 -12.11 -15.34 18.39
C THR A 193 -13.37 -15.38 17.54
N THR A 194 -13.52 -14.48 16.56
CA THR A 194 -14.73 -14.39 15.71
C THR A 194 -14.96 -15.62 14.83
N THR A 195 -13.92 -16.40 14.54
CA THR A 195 -14.01 -17.69 13.81
C THR A 195 -14.17 -18.89 14.76
N THR A 196 -14.08 -18.65 16.07
CA THR A 196 -14.27 -19.67 17.13
C THR A 196 -15.74 -19.67 17.60
N GLU A 197 -16.23 -20.79 18.12
CA GLU A 197 -17.65 -20.98 18.49
C GLU A 197 -18.19 -19.88 19.43
N ARG A 198 -17.42 -19.50 20.46
CA ARG A 198 -17.83 -18.48 21.43
C ARG A 198 -17.85 -17.06 20.85
N GLY A 199 -16.92 -16.72 19.94
CA GLY A 199 -16.81 -15.37 19.38
C GLY A 199 -17.69 -15.10 18.16
N ARG A 200 -18.30 -16.13 17.55
CA ARG A 200 -19.30 -15.96 16.48
C ARG A 200 -20.53 -15.14 16.90
N GLN A 201 -20.82 -15.10 18.20
CA GLN A 201 -21.90 -14.29 18.77
C GLN A 201 -21.64 -12.78 18.65
N LEU A 202 -20.37 -12.36 18.48
CA LEU A 202 -19.98 -10.95 18.50
C LEU A 202 -20.34 -10.16 17.22
N MET A 203 -21.10 -10.74 16.27
CA MET A 203 -21.51 -10.13 14.98
C MET A 203 -20.56 -9.03 14.47
N PRO A 204 -19.28 -9.35 14.23
CA PRO A 204 -18.26 -8.33 13.93
C PRO A 204 -18.49 -7.64 12.57
N LEU A 205 -19.04 -8.38 11.60
CA LEU A 205 -19.48 -7.83 10.33
C LEU A 205 -20.93 -7.33 10.47
N LYS A 206 -21.16 -6.05 10.19
CA LYS A 206 -22.48 -5.42 10.07
C LYS A 206 -22.78 -5.18 8.59
N PRO A 207 -23.38 -6.14 7.85
CA PRO A 207 -23.55 -6.05 6.41
C PRO A 207 -24.40 -4.85 6.00
N ASN A 208 -25.39 -4.48 6.82
CA ASN A 208 -26.25 -3.34 6.56
C ASN A 208 -25.46 -2.03 6.47
N ILE A 209 -24.51 -1.81 7.39
CA ILE A 209 -23.66 -0.61 7.37
C ILE A 209 -22.75 -0.63 6.15
N ILE A 210 -22.11 -1.76 5.85
CA ILE A 210 -21.24 -1.88 4.68
C ILE A 210 -22.03 -1.59 3.40
N ALA A 211 -23.23 -2.15 3.28
CA ALA A 211 -24.11 -1.95 2.13
C ALA A 211 -24.61 -0.51 2.01
N THR A 212 -24.99 0.16 3.11
CA THR A 212 -25.43 1.56 3.05
C THR A 212 -24.31 2.49 2.60
N PHE A 213 -23.09 2.32 3.11
CA PHE A 213 -21.94 3.13 2.68
C PHE A 213 -21.52 2.81 1.24
N LEU A 214 -21.50 1.53 0.85
CA LEU A 214 -21.20 1.13 -0.54
C LEU A 214 -22.20 1.73 -1.53
N LEU A 215 -23.51 1.58 -1.26
CA LEU A 215 -24.56 2.16 -2.08
C LEU A 215 -24.47 3.69 -2.08
N GLY A 216 -24.22 4.31 -0.93
CA GLY A 216 -24.02 5.75 -0.82
C GLY A 216 -22.89 6.25 -1.73
N THR A 217 -21.73 5.59 -1.73
CA THR A 217 -20.60 5.96 -2.61
C THR A 217 -20.93 5.78 -4.09
N ILE A 218 -21.59 4.67 -4.45
CA ILE A 218 -22.00 4.39 -5.83
C ILE A 218 -23.00 5.45 -6.33
N LEU A 219 -23.91 5.90 -5.48
CA LEU A 219 -24.91 6.93 -5.82
C LEU A 219 -24.34 8.35 -5.81
N ILE A 220 -23.31 8.63 -5.01
CA ILE A 220 -22.63 9.93 -5.00
C ILE A 220 -21.83 10.15 -6.28
N TYR A 221 -21.19 9.12 -6.83
CA TYR A 221 -20.40 9.26 -8.06
C TYR A 221 -21.18 9.89 -9.24
N PRO A 222 -22.38 9.41 -9.63
CA PRO A 222 -23.16 10.03 -10.70
C PRO A 222 -23.58 11.46 -10.35
N PHE A 223 -23.86 11.77 -9.08
CA PHE A 223 -24.13 13.15 -8.66
C PHE A 223 -22.96 14.09 -8.96
N PHE A 224 -21.71 13.66 -8.72
CA PHE A 224 -20.51 14.41 -9.09
C PHE A 224 -20.36 14.56 -10.61
N THR A 225 -20.71 13.53 -11.39
CA THR A 225 -20.64 13.61 -12.86
C THR A 225 -21.70 14.54 -13.45
N LEU A 226 -22.92 14.57 -12.87
CA LEU A 226 -24.01 15.43 -13.34
C LEU A 226 -23.76 16.91 -13.00
N THR A 227 -23.10 17.18 -11.87
CA THR A 227 -22.77 18.54 -11.41
C THR A 227 -21.46 19.08 -11.99
N ASN A 228 -20.76 18.30 -12.82
CA ASN A 228 -19.43 18.62 -13.38
C ASN A 228 -18.38 18.98 -12.31
N LEU A 229 -18.51 18.44 -11.09
CA LEU A 229 -17.52 18.64 -10.04
C LEU A 229 -16.23 17.87 -10.37
N PRO A 230 -15.04 18.39 -10.01
CA PRO A 230 -13.79 17.70 -10.27
C PRO A 230 -13.76 16.30 -9.66
N ALA A 231 -13.41 15.28 -10.46
CA ALA A 231 -13.28 13.90 -9.99
C ALA A 231 -12.27 13.76 -8.83
N LEU A 232 -11.26 14.63 -8.79
CA LEU A 232 -10.32 14.75 -7.68
C LEU A 232 -11.00 15.04 -6.33
N LEU A 233 -12.11 15.78 -6.32
CA LEU A 233 -12.86 16.09 -5.09
C LEU A 233 -13.56 14.83 -4.56
N PHE A 234 -14.17 14.05 -5.44
CA PHE A 234 -14.80 12.78 -5.07
C PHE A 234 -13.80 11.82 -4.43
N TYR A 235 -12.65 11.60 -5.07
CA TYR A 235 -11.63 10.70 -4.54
C TYR A 235 -10.95 11.23 -3.28
N GLY A 236 -10.76 12.56 -3.18
CA GLY A 236 -10.29 13.19 -1.95
C GLY A 236 -11.26 13.02 -0.78
N LEU A 237 -12.57 13.07 -1.05
CA LEU A 237 -13.61 12.83 -0.03
C LEU A 237 -13.61 11.37 0.43
N VAL A 238 -13.53 10.41 -0.50
CA VAL A 238 -13.43 8.98 -0.16
C VAL A 238 -12.22 8.69 0.72
N GLN A 239 -11.06 9.29 0.42
CA GLN A 239 -9.85 9.17 1.25
C GLN A 239 -9.94 9.94 2.57
N GLY A 240 -10.64 11.08 2.59
CA GLY A 240 -10.83 11.86 3.81
C GLY A 240 -11.67 11.15 4.87
N ILE A 241 -12.60 10.29 4.45
CA ILE A 241 -13.44 9.48 5.36
C ILE A 241 -12.64 8.34 6.00
N SER A 242 -11.65 7.78 5.29
CA SER A 242 -10.81 6.68 5.82
C SER A 242 -9.66 7.17 6.70
N GLY A 243 -9.15 8.39 6.45
CA GLY A 243 -8.02 8.97 7.16
C GLY A 243 -8.35 9.58 8.52
N MET A 244 -7.33 9.78 9.36
CA MET A 244 -7.49 10.60 10.56
C MET A 244 -7.77 12.06 10.16
N PRO A 245 -8.77 12.74 10.76
CA PRO A 245 -9.12 14.11 10.38
C PRO A 245 -7.95 15.08 10.48
N PHE A 246 -7.05 14.86 11.46
CA PHE A 246 -5.90 15.71 11.72
C PHE A 246 -4.86 15.71 10.59
N SER A 247 -4.60 14.58 9.93
CA SER A 247 -3.60 14.54 8.85
C SER A 247 -4.07 15.33 7.63
N GLY A 248 -5.37 15.29 7.32
CA GLY A 248 -5.97 16.08 6.24
C GLY A 248 -5.85 17.59 6.48
N LEU A 249 -5.91 18.04 7.74
CA LEU A 249 -5.78 19.46 8.10
C LEU A 249 -4.40 20.03 7.77
N PHE A 250 -3.30 19.31 8.03
CA PHE A 250 -1.96 19.79 7.66
C PHE A 250 -1.74 19.78 6.16
N SER A 251 -2.24 18.76 5.46
CA SER A 251 -2.18 18.73 3.99
C SER A 251 -2.96 19.90 3.40
N LEU A 252 -4.13 20.22 3.96
CA LEU A 252 -4.92 21.39 3.57
C LEU A 252 -4.18 22.70 3.89
N ALA A 253 -3.62 22.84 5.10
CA ALA A 253 -2.84 24.03 5.47
C ALA A 253 -1.65 24.25 4.52
N GLY A 254 -0.90 23.18 4.21
CA GLY A 254 0.19 23.22 3.24
C GLY A 254 -0.28 23.60 1.83
N ALA A 255 -1.42 23.06 1.39
CA ALA A 255 -2.01 23.42 0.10
C ALA A 255 -2.48 24.88 0.05
N LEU A 256 -3.05 25.41 1.15
CA LEU A 256 -3.47 26.81 1.27
C LEU A 256 -2.26 27.75 1.25
N ILE A 257 -1.20 27.44 2.00
CA ILE A 257 0.05 28.22 1.99
C ILE A 257 0.66 28.20 0.57
N SER A 258 0.73 27.02 -0.06
CA SER A 258 1.22 26.87 -1.43
C SER A 258 0.43 27.75 -2.41
N ARG A 259 -0.90 27.75 -2.33
CA ARG A 259 -1.77 28.48 -3.24
C ARG A 259 -1.83 29.99 -3.00
N PHE A 260 -1.88 30.43 -1.74
CA PHE A 260 -2.12 31.84 -1.41
C PHE A 260 -0.84 32.65 -1.21
N TYR A 261 0.25 32.02 -0.76
CA TYR A 261 1.52 32.69 -0.53
C TYR A 261 2.50 32.41 -1.67
N PHE A 262 2.84 31.14 -1.92
CA PHE A 262 3.89 30.81 -2.89
C PHE A 262 3.47 31.00 -4.35
N GLU A 263 2.31 30.49 -4.78
CA GLU A 263 1.84 30.70 -6.17
C GLU A 263 1.61 32.18 -6.52
N LYS A 264 1.48 33.08 -5.53
CA LYS A 264 1.34 34.53 -5.74
C LYS A 264 2.70 35.25 -5.82
N ASN A 265 3.72 34.72 -5.15
CA ASN A 265 5.04 35.35 -5.06
C ASN A 265 5.99 34.92 -6.19
N TYR A 266 5.70 33.84 -6.93
CA TYR A 266 6.51 33.38 -8.06
C TYR A 266 5.96 33.90 -9.40
N PRO A 267 6.84 34.21 -10.38
CA PRO A 267 6.43 34.70 -11.70
C PRO A 267 5.59 33.67 -12.48
N ASP A 268 6.00 32.40 -12.39
CA ASP A 268 5.35 31.28 -13.07
C ASP A 268 4.85 30.22 -12.09
N LYS A 269 3.55 29.94 -12.12
CA LYS A 269 2.91 28.91 -11.27
C LYS A 269 3.47 27.51 -11.52
N VAL A 270 3.87 27.24 -12.76
CA VAL A 270 4.42 25.94 -13.16
C VAL A 270 5.81 25.75 -12.55
N GLU A 271 6.59 26.83 -12.44
CA GLU A 271 7.94 26.78 -11.87
C GLU A 271 7.89 26.46 -10.37
N TRP A 272 7.02 27.14 -9.62
CA TRP A 272 6.79 26.82 -8.21
C TRP A 272 6.38 25.36 -8.00
N ARG A 273 5.46 24.82 -8.82
CA ARG A 273 5.02 23.41 -8.69
C ARG A 273 6.15 22.41 -8.94
N ARG A 274 7.11 22.74 -9.82
CA ARG A 274 8.31 21.92 -10.02
C ARG A 274 9.22 21.99 -8.79
N TYR A 275 9.51 23.18 -8.27
CA TYR A 275 10.31 23.34 -7.06
C TYR A 275 9.69 22.69 -5.84
N ALA A 276 8.37 22.82 -5.65
CA ALA A 276 7.65 22.18 -4.56
C ALA A 276 7.81 20.65 -4.59
N THR A 277 7.80 20.05 -5.79
CA THR A 277 8.01 18.60 -5.95
C THR A 277 9.43 18.19 -5.53
N VAL A 278 10.44 18.95 -5.95
CA VAL A 278 11.84 18.71 -5.58
C VAL A 278 12.07 18.92 -4.08
N LEU A 279 11.46 19.96 -3.50
CA LEU A 279 11.54 20.27 -2.08
C LEU A 279 10.88 19.18 -1.24
N LEU A 280 9.72 18.67 -1.65
CA LEU A 280 9.07 17.54 -1.01
C LEU A 280 9.97 16.31 -1.03
N ALA A 281 10.54 15.96 -2.18
CA ALA A 281 11.44 14.82 -2.31
C ALA A 281 12.68 14.95 -1.40
N GLY A 282 13.29 16.15 -1.39
CA GLY A 282 14.44 16.45 -0.52
C GLY A 282 14.09 16.40 0.97
N TYR A 283 12.95 16.97 1.36
CA TYR A 283 12.47 16.95 2.74
C TYR A 283 12.16 15.53 3.23
N SER A 284 11.46 14.72 2.41
CA SER A 284 11.16 13.32 2.75
C SER A 284 12.43 12.49 2.93
N CYS A 285 13.43 12.68 2.05
CA CYS A 285 14.73 12.03 2.18
C CYS A 285 15.47 12.48 3.45
N GLY A 286 15.52 13.80 3.70
CA GLY A 286 16.17 14.38 4.87
C GLY A 286 15.54 13.95 6.19
N MET A 287 14.21 13.92 6.28
CA MET A 287 13.50 13.40 7.46
C MET A 287 13.87 11.95 7.77
N GLY A 288 13.99 11.10 6.74
CA GLY A 288 14.42 9.71 6.92
C GLY A 288 15.83 9.61 7.49
N LEU A 289 16.79 10.31 6.88
CA LEU A 289 18.20 10.29 7.30
C LEU A 289 18.40 10.84 8.72
N VAL A 290 17.82 12.00 9.01
CA VAL A 290 17.91 12.62 10.34
C VAL A 290 17.18 11.77 11.38
N GLY A 291 16.02 11.20 11.04
CA GLY A 291 15.28 10.31 11.91
C GLY A 291 16.08 9.07 12.31
N MET A 292 16.74 8.42 11.34
CA MET A 292 17.61 7.28 11.59
C MET A 292 18.84 7.66 12.42
N PHE A 293 19.45 8.81 12.14
CA PHE A 293 20.58 9.31 12.92
C PHE A 293 20.21 9.60 14.38
N CYS A 294 19.09 10.28 14.62
CA CYS A 294 18.58 10.52 15.95
C CYS A 294 18.24 9.22 16.69
N ALA A 295 17.63 8.25 16.00
CA ALA A 295 17.34 6.94 16.58
C ALA A 295 18.63 6.19 16.97
N ALA A 296 19.66 6.23 16.11
CA ALA A 296 20.95 5.63 16.41
C ALA A 296 21.62 6.27 17.65
N ILE A 297 21.64 7.60 17.74
CA ILE A 297 22.15 8.31 18.93
C ILE A 297 21.35 7.95 20.17
N ALA A 298 20.01 7.90 20.09
CA ALA A 298 19.16 7.53 21.21
C ALA A 298 19.44 6.10 21.69
N MET A 299 19.69 5.16 20.76
CA MET A 299 20.06 3.79 21.08
C MET A 299 21.44 3.69 21.74
N VAL A 300 22.42 4.49 21.33
CA VAL A 300 23.74 4.54 21.97
C VAL A 300 23.64 5.17 23.36
N SER A 301 22.92 6.29 23.50
CA SER A 301 22.70 6.97 24.79
C SER A 301 22.05 6.04 25.82
N LYS A 302 21.02 5.29 25.40
CA LYS A 302 20.34 4.30 26.26
C LYS A 302 21.22 3.10 26.65
N ALA A 303 22.25 2.78 25.88
CA ALA A 303 23.20 1.74 26.26
C ALA A 303 24.21 2.20 27.31
N VAL A 304 24.61 3.48 27.27
CA VAL A 304 25.54 4.05 28.26
C VAL A 304 24.84 4.34 29.59
N THR A 305 23.56 4.69 29.57
CA THR A 305 22.77 5.03 30.77
C THR A 305 22.16 3.84 31.51
N GLN A 306 22.43 2.60 31.07
CA GLN A 306 22.09 1.42 31.88
C GLN A 306 23.05 1.32 33.07
N LEU A 307 22.77 2.09 34.12
CA LEU A 307 23.35 1.84 35.44
C LEU A 307 22.82 0.49 35.93
N PRO A 308 23.70 -0.42 36.38
CA PRO A 308 23.31 -1.78 36.73
C PRO A 308 22.71 -1.87 38.15
N TYR A 309 21.86 -0.93 38.58
CA TYR A 309 21.10 -1.02 39.85
C TYR A 309 19.85 -0.15 39.79
#